data_AF-A0AB74M854-F1
#
_entry.id   AF-A0AB74M854-F1
#
_cell.length_a   1.000
_cell.length_b   1.000
_cell.length_c   1.000
_cell.angle_alpha   90.00
_cell.angle_beta   90.00
_cell.angle_gamma   90.00
#
_symmetry.space_group_name_H-M   'P 1'
#
loop_
_entity.id
_entity.type
_entity.pdbx_description
1 polymer ?
#
loop_
_entity_poly.entity_id
_entity_poly.type
_entity_poly.pdbx_seq_one_letter_code
_entity_poly.pdbx_strand_id
1 'polypeptide(L)'
;GKGAFRNILLHAPGGGKDGVQILPFQQITAKDEFLNIKGSARDDILAAHRVPPQLMGAMPDGNAAFGDVEKAARVFFINELQPVMEAMKHVNEWLGSEVMRFNPYALLQDNAS
;
A
#
# COMPACT_ATOMS: atom_id res chain seq x y z
N GLY A 1 1.57 10.71 -27.91
CA GLY A 1 0.88 9.43 -28.12
C GLY A 1 1.04 8.99 -29.58
N LYS A 2 1.66 7.84 -29.82
CA LYS A 2 1.97 7.31 -31.18
C LYS A 2 1.09 6.11 -31.58
N GLY A 3 -0.15 6.04 -31.07
CA GLY A 3 -1.02 4.88 -31.34
C GLY A 3 -2.51 5.00 -31.01
N ALA A 4 -3.02 6.19 -30.65
CA ALA A 4 -4.40 6.31 -30.17
C ALA A 4 -5.47 6.33 -31.28
N PHE A 5 -5.12 6.59 -32.55
CA PHE A 5 -6.11 6.73 -33.64
C PHE A 5 -5.62 6.07 -34.92
N ARG A 6 -5.70 4.74 -34.99
CA ARG A 6 -5.42 4.03 -36.25
C ARG A 6 -6.63 3.92 -37.18
N ASN A 7 -7.85 4.22 -36.73
CA ASN A 7 -9.07 4.17 -37.53
C ASN A 7 -9.97 5.39 -37.28
N ILE A 8 -9.62 6.55 -37.84
CA ILE A 8 -10.54 7.69 -37.97
C ILE A 8 -10.56 8.10 -39.44
N LEU A 9 -11.71 7.96 -40.11
CA LEU A 9 -11.97 8.55 -41.42
C LEU A 9 -12.80 9.82 -41.20
N LEU A 10 -12.25 10.95 -41.60
CA LEU A 10 -12.83 12.28 -41.40
C LEU A 10 -13.04 12.92 -42.77
N HIS A 11 -14.30 13.20 -43.13
CA HIS A 11 -14.65 13.84 -44.40
C HIS A 11 -15.26 15.22 -44.12
N ALA A 12 -14.53 16.29 -44.48
CA ALA A 12 -14.95 17.68 -44.30
C ALA A 12 -15.02 18.39 -45.67
N PRO A 13 -16.16 18.33 -46.39
CA PRO A 13 -16.27 18.96 -47.70
C PRO A 13 -16.32 20.49 -47.53
N GLY A 14 -15.29 21.19 -48.03
CA GLY A 14 -15.18 22.65 -47.97
C GLY A 14 -14.51 23.23 -46.71
N GLY A 15 -13.92 22.41 -45.84
CA GLY A 15 -13.30 22.89 -44.60
C GLY A 15 -12.00 23.67 -44.81
N GLY A 16 -11.98 24.96 -44.45
CA GLY A 16 -10.73 25.74 -44.28
C GLY A 16 -9.86 25.19 -43.14
N LYS A 17 -8.68 25.78 -42.91
CA LYS A 17 -7.69 25.29 -41.92
C LYS A 17 -8.23 25.06 -40.49
N ASP A 18 -9.40 25.61 -40.15
CA ASP A 18 -10.09 25.46 -38.86
C ASP A 18 -11.24 24.43 -38.86
N GLY A 19 -11.46 23.71 -39.98
CA GLY A 19 -12.65 22.87 -40.18
C GLY A 19 -12.71 21.62 -39.31
N VAL A 20 -11.56 21.06 -38.89
CA VAL A 20 -11.50 19.99 -37.88
C VAL A 20 -10.24 20.12 -37.04
N GLN A 21 -10.43 20.37 -35.74
CA GLN A 21 -9.36 20.39 -34.74
C GLN A 21 -9.53 19.19 -33.80
N ILE A 22 -8.58 18.25 -33.83
CA ILE A 22 -8.50 17.19 -32.83
C ILE A 22 -7.85 17.80 -31.59
N LEU A 23 -8.65 18.09 -30.57
CA LEU A 23 -8.12 18.51 -29.27
C LEU A 23 -7.44 17.31 -28.60
N PRO A 24 -6.15 17.39 -28.26
CA PRO A 24 -5.48 16.31 -27.56
C PRO A 24 -6.15 16.10 -26.20
N PHE A 25 -6.73 14.93 -25.98
CA PHE A 25 -7.37 14.62 -24.70
C PHE A 25 -6.32 14.32 -23.62
N GLN A 26 -6.69 14.64 -22.38
CA GLN A 26 -5.96 14.64 -21.10
C GLN A 26 -5.30 13.29 -20.69
N GLN A 27 -5.15 12.32 -21.58
CA GLN A 27 -4.62 10.98 -21.28
C GLN A 27 -3.18 10.97 -20.72
N ILE A 28 -2.36 11.98 -21.04
CA ILE A 28 -0.99 12.06 -20.51
C ILE A 28 -1.02 12.56 -19.05
N THR A 29 -1.76 13.63 -18.76
CA THR A 29 -1.96 14.15 -17.39
C THR A 29 -2.61 13.13 -16.47
N ALA A 30 -3.62 12.41 -16.98
CA ALA A 30 -4.31 11.38 -16.21
C ALA A 30 -3.36 10.24 -15.79
N LYS A 31 -2.42 9.83 -16.66
CA LYS A 31 -1.49 8.72 -16.35
C LYS A 31 -0.57 9.05 -15.18
N ASP A 32 -0.12 10.29 -15.09
CA ASP A 32 0.71 10.76 -13.98
C ASP A 32 -0.10 10.91 -12.69
N GLU A 33 -1.35 11.42 -12.77
CA GLU A 33 -2.27 11.42 -11.63
C GLU A 33 -2.60 10.01 -11.14
N PHE A 34 -2.76 9.02 -12.02
CA PHE A 34 -3.01 7.62 -11.62
C PHE A 34 -1.87 7.03 -10.81
N LEU A 35 -0.60 7.32 -11.17
CA LEU A 35 0.56 6.85 -10.39
C LEU A 35 0.62 7.53 -9.02
N ASN A 36 0.34 8.84 -8.96
CA ASN A 36 0.31 9.59 -7.71
C ASN A 36 -0.82 9.11 -6.78
N ILE A 37 -2.01 8.86 -7.32
CA ILE A 37 -3.15 8.31 -6.55
C ILE A 37 -2.79 6.94 -5.98
N LYS A 38 -2.12 6.08 -6.76
CA LYS A 38 -1.73 4.75 -6.28
C LYS A 38 -0.68 4.83 -5.17
N GLY A 39 0.25 5.78 -5.25
CA GLY A 39 1.23 6.06 -4.20
C GLY A 39 0.55 6.52 -2.90
N SER A 40 -0.29 7.56 -2.99
CA SER A 40 -1.04 8.09 -1.83
C SER A 40 -1.92 7.00 -1.20
N ALA A 41 -2.64 6.23 -2.00
CA ALA A 41 -3.50 5.16 -1.49
C ALA A 41 -2.71 4.05 -0.77
N ARG A 42 -1.50 3.72 -1.23
CA ARG A 42 -0.61 2.78 -0.53
C ARG A 42 -0.22 3.34 0.84
N ASP A 43 0.16 4.60 0.89
CA ASP A 43 0.60 5.26 2.12
C ASP A 43 -0.57 5.40 3.12
N ASP A 44 -1.79 5.66 2.63
CA ASP A 44 -3.01 5.67 3.46
C ASP A 44 -3.30 4.29 4.07
N ILE A 45 -3.19 3.21 3.28
CA ILE A 45 -3.38 1.84 3.76
C ILE A 45 -2.31 1.49 4.81
N LEU A 46 -1.06 1.87 4.57
CA LEU A 46 0.06 1.68 5.50
C LEU A 46 -0.19 2.37 6.84
N ALA A 47 -0.62 3.63 6.80
CA ALA A 47 -0.94 4.41 7.99
C ALA A 47 -2.12 3.79 8.77
N ALA A 48 -3.15 3.32 8.07
CA ALA A 48 -4.32 2.72 8.69
C ALA A 48 -4.01 1.40 9.41
N HIS A 49 -3.18 0.54 8.81
CA HIS A 49 -2.85 -0.77 9.38
C HIS A 49 -1.76 -0.69 10.45
N ARG A 50 -0.99 0.41 10.49
CA ARG A 50 0.14 0.62 11.42
C ARG A 50 1.18 -0.51 11.40
N VAL A 51 1.19 -1.31 10.33
CA VAL A 51 2.14 -2.41 10.12
C VAL A 51 3.31 -1.87 9.29
N PRO A 52 4.57 -2.12 9.71
CA PRO A 52 5.73 -1.75 8.91
C PRO A 52 5.63 -2.28 7.47
N PRO A 53 5.90 -1.45 6.45
CA PRO A 53 5.75 -1.83 5.04
C PRO A 53 6.53 -3.08 4.66
N GLN A 54 7.73 -3.26 5.24
CA GLN A 54 8.55 -4.45 5.02
C GLN A 54 7.89 -5.76 5.48
N LEU A 55 7.04 -5.73 6.50
CA LEU A 55 6.31 -6.91 6.99
C LEU A 55 5.07 -7.21 6.15
N MET A 56 4.56 -6.22 5.40
CA MET A 56 3.46 -6.40 4.46
C MET A 56 3.93 -6.80 3.05
N GLY A 57 5.23 -7.02 2.85
CA GLY A 57 5.80 -7.34 1.54
C GLY A 57 5.74 -6.17 0.55
N ALA A 58 5.57 -4.94 1.03
CA ALA A 58 5.68 -3.77 0.18
C ALA A 58 7.12 -3.66 -0.36
N MET A 59 7.26 -3.41 -1.66
CA MET A 59 8.58 -3.10 -2.23
C MET A 59 8.93 -1.64 -1.93
N PRO A 60 10.22 -1.33 -1.69
CA PRO A 60 10.63 0.04 -1.47
C PRO A 60 10.53 0.84 -2.76
N ASP A 61 10.23 2.13 -2.65
CA ASP A 61 10.32 3.03 -3.79
C ASP A 61 11.78 3.43 -4.02
N GLY A 62 12.29 3.14 -5.22
CA GLY A 62 13.66 3.48 -5.61
C GLY A 62 14.72 2.58 -4.98
N ASN A 63 15.86 3.17 -4.62
CA ASN A 63 17.07 2.45 -4.16
C ASN A 63 17.18 2.33 -2.62
N ALA A 64 16.17 2.75 -1.86
CA ALA A 64 16.21 2.67 -0.40
C ALA A 64 15.80 1.26 0.08
N ALA A 65 16.56 0.66 1.00
CA ALA A 65 16.15 -0.59 1.65
C ALA A 65 15.44 -0.29 2.98
N PHE A 66 14.46 -1.10 3.36
CA PHE A 66 13.69 -0.95 4.61
C PHE A 66 14.48 -1.22 5.91
N GLY A 67 15.77 -1.55 5.80
CA GLY A 67 16.63 -1.86 6.93
C GLY A 67 16.36 -3.26 7.51
N ASP A 68 16.66 -3.41 8.80
CA ASP A 68 16.56 -4.68 9.53
C ASP A 68 15.07 -5.05 9.79
N VAL A 69 14.64 -6.14 9.14
CA VAL A 69 13.26 -6.67 9.23
C VAL A 69 12.99 -7.25 10.61
N GLU A 70 13.99 -7.87 11.26
CA GLU A 70 13.83 -8.47 12.58
C GLU A 70 13.56 -7.39 13.63
N LYS A 71 14.33 -6.29 13.59
CA LYS A 71 14.12 -5.15 14.48
C LYS A 71 12.74 -4.53 14.30
N ALA A 72 12.29 -4.35 13.06
CA ALA A 72 10.95 -3.83 12.79
C ALA A 72 9.84 -4.77 13.28
N ALA A 73 10.00 -6.08 13.10
CA ALA A 73 9.07 -7.08 13.61
C ALA A 73 8.99 -7.07 15.14
N ARG A 74 10.13 -6.92 15.83
CA ARG A 74 10.15 -6.79 17.30
C ARG A 74 9.42 -5.55 17.79
N VAL A 75 9.70 -4.38 17.20
CA VAL A 75 9.04 -3.12 17.59
C VAL A 75 7.54 -3.18 17.31
N PHE A 76 7.14 -3.73 16.15
CA PHE A 76 5.73 -3.94 15.80
C PHE A 76 5.04 -4.89 16.79
N PHE A 77 5.70 -6.00 17.15
CA PHE A 77 5.15 -6.93 18.13
C PHE A 77 4.89 -6.27 19.48
N ILE A 78 5.86 -5.52 20.01
CA ILE A 78 5.74 -4.86 21.32
C ILE A 78 4.65 -3.79 21.31
N ASN A 79 4.58 -2.97 20.26
CA ASN A 79 3.73 -1.79 20.24
C ASN A 79 2.30 -2.04 19.73
N GLU A 80 2.11 -3.00 18.83
CA GLU A 80 0.82 -3.21 18.17
C GLU A 80 0.22 -4.59 18.50
N LEU A 81 1.02 -5.68 18.47
CA LEU A 81 0.48 -7.03 18.71
C LEU A 81 0.26 -7.34 20.19
N GLN A 82 1.24 -7.05 21.06
CA GLN A 82 1.14 -7.37 22.48
C GLN A 82 -0.07 -6.72 23.17
N PRO A 83 -0.38 -5.42 22.97
CA PRO A 83 -1.58 -4.82 23.55
C PRO A 83 -2.88 -5.47 23.08
N VAL A 84 -2.95 -5.83 21.79
CA VAL A 84 -4.12 -6.54 21.22
C VAL A 84 -4.26 -7.93 21.84
N MET A 85 -3.15 -8.66 21.97
CA MET A 85 -3.13 -9.97 22.62
C MET A 85 -3.59 -9.88 24.07
N GLU A 86 -3.13 -8.89 24.84
CA GLU A 86 -3.61 -8.67 26.22
C GLU A 86 -5.10 -8.31 26.25
N ALA A 87 -5.58 -7.46 25.34
CA ALA A 87 -7.01 -7.16 25.25
C ALA A 87 -7.86 -8.40 24.95
N MET A 88 -7.38 -9.31 24.08
CA MET A 88 -8.06 -10.57 23.79
C MET A 88 -8.13 -11.50 25.00
N LYS A 89 -7.14 -11.48 25.90
CA LYS A 89 -7.15 -12.31 27.12
C LYS A 89 -8.27 -11.93 28.09
N HIS A 90 -8.86 -10.73 27.98
CA HIS A 90 -10.01 -10.35 28.80
C HIS A 90 -11.21 -11.31 28.63
N VAL A 91 -11.29 -12.05 27.51
CA VAL A 91 -12.28 -13.11 27.31
C VAL A 91 -12.15 -14.24 28.35
N ASN A 92 -10.93 -14.53 28.82
CA ASN A 92 -10.73 -15.52 29.89
C ASN A 92 -11.39 -15.06 31.20
N GLU A 93 -11.30 -13.77 31.52
CA GLU A 93 -11.92 -13.19 32.71
C GLU A 93 -13.45 -13.27 32.61
N TRP A 94 -14.00 -12.97 31.43
CA TRP A 94 -15.44 -13.06 31.19
C TRP A 94 -15.99 -14.48 31.34
N LEU A 95 -15.23 -15.49 30.89
CA LEU A 95 -15.63 -16.90 30.95
C LEU A 95 -15.28 -17.59 32.27
N GLY A 96 -14.47 -16.95 33.13
CA GLY A 96 -13.99 -17.54 34.38
C GLY A 96 -13.07 -18.76 34.19
N SER A 97 -12.52 -18.95 32.99
CA SER A 97 -11.64 -20.07 32.65
C SER A 97 -10.63 -19.64 31.59
N GLU A 98 -9.39 -20.15 31.69
CA GLU A 98 -8.34 -19.85 30.71
C GLU A 98 -8.58 -20.61 29.40
N VAL A 99 -9.07 -19.89 28.38
CA VAL A 99 -9.33 -20.45 27.03
C VAL A 99 -8.41 -19.86 25.96
N MET A 100 -7.96 -18.61 26.12
CA MET A 100 -7.03 -17.91 25.23
C MET A 100 -5.66 -17.76 25.89
N ARG A 101 -4.65 -18.32 25.23
CA ARG A 101 -3.24 -18.18 25.61
C ARG A 101 -2.41 -17.94 24.35
N PHE A 102 -1.31 -17.22 24.52
CA PHE A 102 -0.37 -16.95 23.44
C PHE A 102 1.01 -17.47 23.80
N ASN A 103 1.70 -18.04 22.81
CA ASN A 103 3.07 -18.46 22.98
C ASN A 103 4.01 -17.25 22.98
N PRO A 104 5.16 -17.33 23.67
CA PRO A 104 6.19 -16.31 23.58
C PRO A 104 6.61 -16.06 22.13
N TYR A 105 6.80 -14.80 21.76
CA TYR A 105 7.21 -14.45 20.41
C TYR A 105 8.67 -14.86 20.17
N ALA A 106 8.90 -15.67 19.12
CA ALA A 106 10.21 -16.25 18.84
C ALA A 106 11.32 -15.20 18.68
N LEU A 107 11.03 -14.05 18.08
CA LEU A 107 12.03 -12.98 17.88
C LEU A 107 12.29 -12.11 19.13
N LEU A 108 11.55 -12.31 20.22
CA LEU A 108 11.85 -11.71 21.52
C LEU A 108 12.64 -12.64 22.43
N GLN A 109 12.84 -13.90 22.03
CA GLN A 109 13.75 -14.78 22.73
C GLN A 109 15.15 -14.33 22.34
N ASP A 110 15.86 -13.69 23.26
CA ASP A 110 17.25 -13.33 23.06
C ASP A 110 18.01 -14.62 22.71
N ASN A 111 18.39 -14.76 21.44
CA ASN A 111 19.52 -15.62 21.07
C ASN A 111 20.78 -14.90 21.56
N ALA A 112 20.93 -14.78 22.88
CA ALA A 112 22.19 -14.46 23.50
C ALA A 112 23.10 -15.68 23.26
N SER A 113 23.91 -15.58 22.21
CA SER A 113 25.06 -16.44 21.93
C SER A 113 26.21 -15.54 21.50
#